data_AF-A0A076MXN2-F1
#
_entry.id   AF-A0A076MXN2-F1
#
_cell.length_a   1.000
_cell.length_b   1.000
_cell.length_c   1.000
_cell.angle_alpha   90.00
_cell.angle_beta   90.00
_cell.angle_gamma   90.00
#
_symmetry.space_group_name_H-M   'P 1'
#
loop_
_entity.id
_entity.type
_entity.pdbx_description
1 polymer ?
#
loop_
_entity_poly.entity_id
_entity_poly.type
_entity_poly.pdbx_seq_one_letter_code
_entity_poly.pdbx_strand_id
1 'polypeptide(L)' 'MEQLKNLAAEKGATVSQLAIAWTLHQPGGHVAIVGARRARNIEDSVAAADLDLIGDDLARIEKIASRGVQAEGASPEGVA' A
#
# COMPACT_ATOMS: atom_id res chain seq x y z
N MET A 1 -4.37 -10.08 -7.77
CA MET A 1 -3.94 -8.86 -8.49
C MET A 1 -5.10 -8.06 -9.08
N GLU A 2 -5.99 -8.63 -9.90
CA GLU A 2 -7.12 -7.87 -10.49
C GLU A 2 -8.00 -7.15 -9.45
N GLN A 3 -8.30 -7.79 -8.32
CA GLN A 3 -9.10 -7.17 -7.26
C GLN A 3 -8.44 -5.92 -6.65
N LEU A 4 -7.10 -5.90 -6.51
CA LEU A 4 -6.38 -4.72 -6.04
C LEU A 4 -6.35 -3.61 -7.10
N LYS A 5 -6.29 -3.97 -8.39
CA LYS A 5 -6.40 -2.98 -9.47
C LYS A 5 -7.76 -2.29 -9.45
N ASN A 6 -8.83 -3.05 -9.27
CA ASN A 6 -10.18 -2.49 -9.18
C ASN A 6 -10.33 -1.56 -7.97
N LEU A 7 -9.86 -2.00 -6.80
CA LEU A 7 -9.90 -1.16 -5.60
C LEU A 7 -9.07 0.11 -5.75
N ALA A 8 -7.88 0.03 -6.35
CA ALA A 8 -7.06 1.20 -6.62
C ALA A 8 -7.77 2.17 -7.58
N ALA A 9 -8.40 1.64 -8.65
CA ALA A 9 -9.17 2.44 -9.59
C ALA A 9 -10.40 3.12 -8.95
N GLU A 10 -11.12 2.43 -8.05
CA GLU A 10 -12.21 3.01 -7.24
C GLU A 10 -11.73 4.22 -6.42
N LYS A 11 -10.46 4.20 -5.98
CA LYS A 11 -9.80 5.28 -5.23
C LYS A 11 -9.09 6.30 -6.12
N GLY A 12 -9.17 6.19 -7.44
CA GLY A 12 -8.45 7.06 -8.37
C GLY A 12 -6.92 6.92 -8.29
N ALA A 13 -6.43 5.78 -7.81
CA ALA A 13 -5.03 5.51 -7.53
C ALA A 13 -4.47 4.34 -8.35
N THR A 14 -3.15 4.26 -8.43
CA THR A 14 -2.45 3.07 -8.92
C THR A 14 -2.33 2.01 -7.82
N VAL A 15 -2.11 0.75 -8.20
CA VAL A 15 -1.87 -0.33 -7.21
C VAL A 15 -0.64 -0.03 -6.35
N SER A 16 0.39 0.61 -6.91
CA SER A 16 1.58 1.01 -6.15
C SER A 16 1.25 2.08 -5.11
N GLN A 17 0.44 3.08 -5.46
CA GLN A 17 -0.03 4.08 -4.51
C GLN A 17 -0.89 3.45 -3.42
N LEU A 18 -1.81 2.56 -3.78
CA LEU A 18 -2.63 1.82 -2.81
C LEU A 18 -1.76 1.04 -1.81
N ALA A 19 -0.69 0.39 -2.28
CA ALA A 19 0.21 -0.38 -1.42
C ALA A 19 1.03 0.52 -0.47
N ILE A 20 1.49 1.68 -0.94
CA ILE A 20 2.22 2.66 -0.11
C ILE A 20 1.28 3.22 0.96
N ALA A 21 0.08 3.67 0.57
CA ALA A 21 -0.94 4.18 1.49
C ALA A 21 -1.32 3.14 2.56
N TRP A 22 -1.52 1.88 2.16
CA TRP A 22 -1.80 0.78 3.08
C TRP A 22 -0.66 0.55 4.08
N THR A 23 0.60 0.62 3.62
CA THR A 23 1.78 0.49 4.50
C THR A 23 1.79 1.56 5.59
N LEU A 24 1.45 2.81 5.23
CA LEU A 24 1.38 3.94 6.16
C LEU A 24 0.19 3.86 7.15
N HIS A 25 -0.82 3.04 6.85
CA HIS A 25 -1.96 2.82 7.75
C HIS A 25 -1.76 1.64 8.72
N GLN A 26 -0.69 0.84 8.55
CA GLN A 26 -0.43 -0.28 9.46
C GLN A 26 -0.07 0.22 10.87
N PRO A 27 -0.44 -0.51 11.93
CA PRO A 27 0.00 -0.19 13.29
C PRO A 27 1.53 -0.08 13.35
N GLY A 28 2.05 1.07 13.79
CA GLY A 28 3.50 1.34 13.81
C GLY A 28 4.11 1.78 12.48
N GLY A 29 3.35 1.75 11.38
CA GLY A 29 3.74 2.19 10.04
C GLY A 29 3.77 3.72 9.90
N HIS A 30 4.82 4.37 10.41
CA HIS A 30 4.97 5.83 10.30
C HIS A 30 5.67 6.26 8.99
N VAL A 31 6.41 5.33 8.36
CA VAL A 31 7.26 5.60 7.20
C VAL A 31 7.15 4.45 6.20
N ALA A 32 7.00 4.77 4.92
CA ALA A 32 7.11 3.83 3.82
C ALA A 32 8.39 4.12 3.02
N ILE A 33 9.32 3.15 2.98
CA ILE A 33 10.55 3.26 2.21
C ILE A 33 10.27 2.77 0.79
N VAL A 34 10.36 3.68 -0.18
CA VAL A 34 10.08 3.40 -1.60
C VAL A 34 11.34 3.54 -2.45
N GLY A 35 11.61 2.54 -3.29
CA GLY A 35 12.66 2.61 -4.29
C GLY A 35 12.17 3.28 -5.57
N ALA A 36 12.90 4.28 -6.08
CA ALA A 36 12.57 4.97 -7.32
C ALA A 36 13.80 5.09 -8.23
N ARG A 37 13.60 4.92 -9.54
CA ARG A 37 14.65 5.10 -10.56
C ARG A 37 14.48 6.37 -11.40
N ARG A 38 13.31 7.02 -11.31
CA ARG A 38 12.96 8.22 -12.07
C ARG A 38 12.18 9.18 -11.18
N ALA A 39 12.30 10.49 -11.43
CA ALA A 39 11.60 11.53 -10.66
C ALA A 39 10.08 11.29 -10.58
N ARG A 40 9.45 10.94 -11.71
CA ARG A 40 8.02 10.61 -11.74
C ARG A 40 7.60 9.51 -10.76
N ASN A 41 8.47 8.53 -10.47
CA ASN A 41 8.14 7.49 -9.49
C ASN A 41 8.09 8.04 -8.06
N ILE A 42 8.87 9.08 -7.76
CA ILE A 42 8.79 9.79 -6.48
C ILE A 42 7.48 10.57 -6.41
N GLU A 43 7.12 11.30 -7.46
CA GLU A 43 5.84 12.03 -7.53
C GLU A 43 4.64 11.11 -7.31
N ASP A 44 4.62 9.95 -7.99
CA ASP A 44 3.58 8.94 -7.81
C ASP A 44 3.54 8.42 -6.37
N SER A 45 4.70 8.22 -5.75
CA SER A 45 4.81 7.73 -4.36
C SER A 45 4.36 8.76 -3.34
N VAL A 46 4.66 10.04 -3.56
CA VAL A 46 4.24 11.15 -2.69
C VAL A 46 2.72 11.29 -2.73
N ALA A 47 2.10 11.22 -3.91
CA ALA A 47 0.65 11.27 -4.05
C ALA A 47 -0.08 10.11 -3.34
N ALA A 48 0.62 9.02 -2.99
CA ALA A 48 0.04 7.93 -2.19
C ALA A 48 -0.23 8.36 -0.73
N ALA A 49 0.53 9.32 -0.19
CA ALA A 49 0.36 9.78 1.18
C ALA A 49 -0.96 10.54 1.40
N ASP A 50 -1.53 11.08 0.33
CA ASP A 50 -2.82 11.78 0.34
C ASP A 50 -4.02 10.82 0.20
N LEU A 51 -3.76 9.52 0.04
CA LEU A 51 -4.81 8.54 -0.18
C LEU A 51 -5.43 8.11 1.16
N ASP A 52 -6.68 8.52 1.39
CA ASP A 52 -7.43 8.16 2.59
C ASP A 52 -8.03 6.74 2.45
N LEU A 53 -7.54 5.82 3.30
CA LEU A 53 -8.02 4.45 3.39
C LEU A 53 -8.85 4.29 4.66
N ILE A 54 -10.15 4.15 4.48
CA ILE A 54 -11.06 3.93 5.61
C ILE A 54 -11.09 2.45 6.00
N GLY A 55 -11.70 2.14 7.14
CA GLY A 55 -11.72 0.77 7.70
C GLY A 55 -12.18 -0.31 6.71
N ASP A 56 -13.16 0.00 5.87
CA ASP A 56 -13.66 -0.93 4.84
C ASP A 56 -12.63 -1.21 3.73
N ASP A 57 -11.80 -0.22 3.37
CA ASP A 57 -10.74 -0.38 2.38
C ASP A 57 -9.64 -1.28 2.93
N LEU A 58 -9.20 -1.02 4.17
CA LEU A 58 -8.18 -1.82 4.85
C LEU A 58 -8.64 -3.28 4.98
N ALA A 59 -9.90 -3.50 5.39
CA ALA A 59 -10.48 -4.85 5.47
C ALA A 59 -10.55 -5.54 4.10
N ARG A 60 -10.87 -4.82 3.03
CA ARG A 60 -10.84 -5.36 1.66
C ARG A 60 -9.43 -5.72 1.23
N ILE A 61 -8.44 -4.85 1.47
CA ILE A 61 -7.04 -5.10 1.12
C ILE A 61 -6.56 -6.36 1.83
N GLU A 62 -6.79 -6.47 3.14
CA GLU A 62 -6.40 -7.63 3.94
C GLU A 62 -7.00 -8.94 3.39
N LYS A 63 -8.32 -8.93 3.11
CA LYS A 63 -9.01 -10.08 2.53
C LYS A 63 -8.48 -10.50 1.15
N ILE A 64 -8.03 -9.54 0.34
CA ILE A 64 -7.46 -9.81 -0.99
C ILE A 64 -6.02 -10.31 -0.82
N ALA A 65 -5.23 -9.69 0.05
CA ALA A 65 -3.82 -9.96 0.28
C ALA A 65 -3.58 -11.28 1.03
N SER A 66 -4.51 -11.73 1.87
CA SER A 66 -4.43 -13.02 2.59
C SER A 66 -4.35 -14.25 1.69
N ARG A 67 -4.63 -14.08 0.39
CA ARG A 67 -4.51 -15.12 -0.65
C ARG A 67 -3.15 -15.08 -1.36
N GLY A 68 -2.34 -14.08 -1.09
CA GLY A 68 -1.00 -13.91 -1.63
C GLY A 68 0.01 -14.80 -0.92
N VAL A 69 1.17 -14.98 -1.55
CA VAL A 69 2.34 -15.57 -0.88
C VAL A 69 2.94 -14.51 0.03
N GLN A 70 3.08 -14.80 1.31
CA GLN A 70 3.82 -13.96 2.24
C GLN A 70 5.27 -13.89 1.77
N ALA A 71 5.79 -12.68 1.58
CA ALA A 71 7.21 -12.49 1.32
C ALA A 71 7.97 -12.72 2.62
N GLU A 72 9.02 -13.56 2.58
CA GLU A 72 9.99 -13.64 3.67
C GLU A 72 10.79 -12.33 3.68
N GLY A 73 10.43 -11.41 4.56
CA GLY A 73 10.99 -10.06 4.64
C GLY A 73 10.60 -9.35 5.93
N ALA A 74 11.07 -8.12 6.11
CA ALA A 74 10.76 -7.31 7.28
C ALA A 74 9.25 -7.02 7.33
N SER A 75 8.55 -7.66 8.27
CA SER A 75 7.21 -7.23 8.66
C SER A 75 7.33 -6.02 9.59
N PRO A 76 6.39 -5.06 9.57
CA PRO A 76 6.41 -3.92 10.50
C PRO A 76 6.56 -4.34 11.97
N GLU A 77 5.95 -5.46 12.34
CA GLU A 77 6.06 -6.08 13.68
C GLU A 77 7.36 -6.86 13.94
N GLY A 78 8.16 -7.17 12.91
CA GLY A 78 9.42 -7.92 13.03
C GLY A 78 10.66 -7.05 13.28
N VAL A 79 10.50 -5.73 13.29
CA VAL A 79 11.56 -4.74 13.53
C VAL A 79 11.33 -4.01 14.86
N ALA A 80 11.25 -4.78 15.95
CA ALA A 80 11.21 -4.27 17.32
C ALA A 80 12.43 -4.76 18.11
#